data_AF-A0A7R9WVZ2-F1
#
_entry.id   AF-A0A7R9WVZ2-F1
#
_cell.length_a   1.000
_cell.length_b   1.000
_cell.length_c   1.000
_cell.angle_alpha   90.00
_cell.angle_beta   90.00
_cell.angle_gamma   90.00
#
_symmetry.space_group_name_H-M   'P 1'
#
loop_
_entity.id
_entity.type
_entity.pdbx_description
1 polymer ?
#
loop_
_entity_poly.entity_id
_entity_poly.type
_entity_poly.pdbx_seq_one_letter_code
_entity_poly.pdbx_strand_id
1 'polypeptide(L)'
;GIHFYKNATDGGDWIIQKVIANSEWVSTLLPSNAPLSTFRVITQSRASLDINKKPSFADVTALSCVFRAGRAGAATDHDSILFDVDVNTGLIKGGTTNAHWYRLGLHEALPGRCPWRSHHGYKAHPDGDIAVSGNYVPDIKAMLALVEDAHLSMCPDVPMAGWDVVLSSDPALPVCLLEVNLSCNFFRGSFDLKVYLDFID
;
A
#
# COMPACT_ATOMS: atom_id res chain seq x y z
N GLY A 1 10.72 -11.57 24.86
CA GLY A 1 11.33 -12.20 23.67
C GLY A 1 10.32 -12.18 22.55
N ILE A 2 10.75 -11.96 21.32
CA ILE A 2 9.87 -12.01 20.14
C ILE A 2 9.48 -13.49 19.90
N HIS A 3 8.19 -13.75 19.70
CA HIS A 3 7.69 -15.09 19.40
C HIS A 3 7.71 -15.30 17.88
N PHE A 4 8.42 -16.32 17.40
CA PHE A 4 8.55 -16.62 15.97
C PHE A 4 7.82 -17.92 15.61
N TYR A 5 7.22 -17.93 14.42
CA TYR A 5 6.74 -19.16 13.79
C TYR A 5 7.90 -19.87 13.07
N LYS A 6 7.96 -21.21 13.11
CA LYS A 6 9.07 -22.01 12.55
C LYS A 6 9.34 -21.76 11.05
N ASN A 7 8.33 -21.34 10.29
CA ASN A 7 8.47 -21.00 8.87
C ASN A 7 9.26 -19.70 8.65
N ALA A 8 9.27 -18.78 9.61
CA ALA A 8 10.06 -17.55 9.53
C ALA A 8 11.58 -17.79 9.75
N THR A 9 11.99 -19.03 10.02
CA THR A 9 13.40 -19.42 10.22
C THR A 9 13.95 -20.31 9.12
N ASP A 10 13.18 -20.60 8.07
CA ASP A 10 13.59 -21.53 7.01
C ASP A 10 14.23 -20.77 5.83
N GLY A 11 15.57 -20.71 5.82
CA GLY A 11 16.37 -20.31 4.65
C GLY A 11 16.61 -18.82 4.39
N GLY A 12 16.23 -17.91 5.30
CA GLY A 12 16.46 -16.47 5.16
C GLY A 12 17.36 -15.86 6.25
N ASP A 13 18.07 -14.78 5.90
CA ASP A 13 18.87 -14.00 6.85
C ASP A 13 18.02 -12.91 7.51
N TRP A 14 18.24 -12.72 8.81
CA TRP A 14 17.62 -11.63 9.55
C TRP A 14 18.36 -10.32 9.29
N ILE A 15 17.66 -9.35 8.72
CA ILE A 15 18.15 -7.99 8.58
C ILE A 15 17.57 -7.16 9.72
N ILE A 16 18.45 -6.61 10.55
CA ILE A 16 18.05 -5.63 11.57
C ILE A 16 18.12 -4.25 10.93
N GLN A 17 16.97 -3.61 10.80
CA GLN A 17 16.85 -2.27 10.25
C GLN A 17 16.67 -1.24 11.37
N LYS A 18 17.20 -0.03 11.16
CA LYS A 18 16.85 1.11 12.02
C LYS A 18 15.36 1.45 11.87
N VAL A 19 14.79 2.05 12.91
CA VAL A 19 13.41 2.55 12.85
C VAL A 19 13.31 3.61 11.75
N ILE A 20 12.39 3.38 10.81
CA ILE A 20 12.06 4.35 9.77
C ILE A 20 10.98 5.28 10.32
N ALA A 21 11.11 6.57 10.07
CA ALA A 21 10.11 7.57 10.37
C ALA A 21 9.51 8.16 9.08
N ASN A 22 8.27 8.64 9.18
CA ASN A 22 7.58 9.35 8.11
C ASN A 22 8.36 10.60 7.70
N SER A 23 8.42 10.89 6.41
CA SER A 23 8.97 12.16 5.92
C SER A 23 8.22 13.37 6.49
N GLU A 24 8.84 14.54 6.42
CA GLU A 24 8.21 15.79 6.85
C GLU A 24 6.88 16.01 6.11
N TRP A 25 6.84 15.80 4.79
CA TRP A 25 5.63 15.94 4.00
C TRP A 25 4.54 14.95 4.42
N VAL A 26 4.85 13.66 4.59
CA VAL A 26 3.86 12.68 5.07
C VAL A 26 3.33 13.08 6.45
N SER A 27 4.19 13.57 7.33
CA SER A 27 3.81 13.99 8.68
C SER A 27 2.82 15.16 8.70
N THR A 28 2.79 16.01 7.66
CA THR A 28 1.79 17.09 7.52
C THR A 28 0.38 16.56 7.26
N LEU A 29 0.24 15.31 6.81
CA LEU A 29 -1.02 14.66 6.47
C LEU A 29 -1.54 13.75 7.59
N LEU A 30 -0.83 13.68 8.71
CA LEU A 30 -1.08 12.72 9.78
C LEU A 30 -1.32 13.41 11.12
N PRO A 31 -2.15 12.81 11.99
CA PRO A 31 -2.29 13.31 13.35
C PRO A 31 -1.01 13.08 14.16
N SER A 32 -0.89 13.78 15.29
CA SER A 32 0.18 13.52 16.26
C SER A 32 0.13 12.07 16.74
N ASN A 33 1.30 11.45 16.92
CA ASN A 33 1.43 10.05 17.35
C ASN A 33 0.78 9.03 16.40
N ALA A 34 0.69 9.34 15.11
CA ALA A 34 0.41 8.34 14.08
C ALA A 34 1.61 7.38 13.92
N PRO A 35 1.37 6.09 13.60
CA PRO A 35 2.43 5.17 13.24
C PRO A 35 3.04 5.52 11.87
N LEU A 36 4.07 4.77 11.48
CA LEU A 36 4.62 4.84 10.13
C LEU A 36 3.51 4.56 9.10
N SER A 37 3.31 5.47 8.16
CA SER A 37 2.28 5.39 7.13
C SER A 37 2.90 5.01 5.80
N THR A 38 2.18 4.24 5.00
CA THR A 38 2.74 3.58 3.81
C THR A 38 1.90 3.83 2.57
N PHE A 39 2.52 3.67 1.41
CA PHE A 39 1.87 3.62 0.11
C PHE A 39 1.82 2.16 -0.35
N ARG A 40 0.62 1.63 -0.47
CA ARG A 40 0.37 0.31 -1.06
C ARG A 40 0.30 0.46 -2.57
N VAL A 41 1.32 0.00 -3.28
CA VAL A 41 1.34 -0.03 -4.74
C VAL A 41 1.05 -1.44 -5.23
N ILE A 42 0.02 -1.60 -6.04
CA ILE A 42 -0.27 -2.88 -6.71
C ILE A 42 0.36 -2.86 -8.09
N THR A 43 1.15 -3.87 -8.39
CA THR A 43 1.78 -4.07 -9.68
C THR A 43 1.29 -5.36 -10.34
N GLN A 44 1.33 -5.38 -11.67
CA GLN A 44 1.21 -6.60 -12.45
C GLN A 44 2.51 -6.89 -13.19
N SER A 45 2.75 -8.17 -13.52
CA SER A 45 3.85 -8.60 -14.38
C SER A 45 3.33 -9.49 -15.51
N ARG A 46 3.43 -9.01 -16.76
CA ARG A 46 3.16 -9.78 -17.98
C ARG A 46 4.23 -10.82 -18.29
N ALA A 47 5.39 -10.78 -17.63
CA ALA A 47 6.39 -11.83 -17.75
C ALA A 47 5.87 -13.17 -17.20
N SER A 48 4.94 -13.13 -16.23
CA SER A 48 4.26 -14.32 -15.72
C SER A 48 3.41 -15.06 -16.77
N LEU A 49 3.06 -14.43 -17.90
CA LEU A 49 2.24 -15.03 -18.95
C LEU A 49 3.05 -15.94 -19.90
N ASP A 50 4.35 -15.69 -20.05
CA ASP A 50 5.26 -16.54 -20.81
C ASP A 50 6.62 -16.63 -20.12
N ILE A 51 6.75 -17.63 -19.25
CA ILE A 51 7.94 -17.91 -18.45
C ILE A 51 9.20 -18.21 -19.29
N ASN A 52 9.06 -18.47 -20.60
CA ASN A 52 10.20 -18.72 -21.47
C ASN A 52 10.78 -17.44 -22.06
N LYS A 53 10.00 -16.35 -22.06
CA LYS A 53 10.46 -15.05 -22.53
C LYS A 53 11.23 -14.35 -21.41
N LYS A 54 12.41 -13.81 -21.74
CA LYS A 54 13.17 -13.02 -20.78
C LYS A 54 12.34 -11.79 -20.33
N PRO A 55 12.11 -11.60 -19.02
CA PRO A 55 11.40 -10.44 -18.50
C PRO A 55 12.11 -9.13 -18.85
N SER A 56 11.32 -8.08 -19.07
CA SER A 56 11.79 -6.72 -19.30
C SER A 56 10.97 -5.72 -18.48
N PHE A 57 11.50 -4.52 -18.28
CA PHE A 57 10.80 -3.47 -17.54
C PHE A 57 9.41 -3.14 -18.11
N ALA A 58 9.23 -3.25 -19.43
CA ALA A 58 7.94 -3.02 -20.09
C ALA A 58 6.89 -4.10 -19.77
N ASP A 59 7.29 -5.24 -19.19
CA ASP A 59 6.36 -6.28 -18.77
C ASP A 59 5.75 -5.99 -17.39
N VAL A 60 6.31 -5.07 -16.60
CA VAL A 60 5.81 -4.73 -15.26
C VAL A 60 5.10 -3.37 -15.28
N THR A 61 4.00 -3.24 -14.55
CA THR A 61 3.24 -1.98 -14.47
C THR A 61 2.61 -1.80 -13.11
N ALA A 62 2.74 -0.62 -12.51
CA ALA A 62 1.97 -0.19 -11.35
C ALA A 62 0.52 0.15 -11.74
N LEU A 63 -0.44 -0.61 -11.23
CA LEU A 63 -1.85 -0.48 -11.54
C LEU A 63 -2.61 0.46 -10.60
N SER A 64 -2.23 0.47 -9.32
CA SER A 64 -2.95 1.18 -8.28
C SER A 64 -2.02 1.61 -7.15
N CYS A 65 -2.36 2.71 -6.49
CA CYS A 65 -1.67 3.20 -5.32
C CYS A 65 -2.67 3.66 -4.27
N VAL A 66 -2.47 3.26 -3.02
CA VAL A 66 -3.29 3.68 -1.88
C VAL A 66 -2.37 4.16 -0.77
N PHE A 67 -2.60 5.38 -0.29
CA PHE A 67 -1.95 5.91 0.91
C PHE A 67 -2.68 5.43 2.16
N ARG A 68 -2.01 4.63 2.98
CA ARG A 68 -2.49 4.15 4.29
C ARG A 68 -2.07 5.15 5.36
N ALA A 69 -2.94 6.14 5.60
CA ALA A 69 -2.72 7.16 6.60
C ALA A 69 -3.02 6.61 8.00
N GLY A 70 -1.98 6.38 8.80
CA GLY A 70 -2.09 5.76 10.12
C GLY A 70 -2.89 6.59 11.12
N ARG A 71 -3.72 5.93 11.92
CA ARG A 71 -4.57 6.58 12.92
C ARG A 71 -3.82 6.96 14.20
N ALA A 72 -4.31 7.98 14.89
CA ALA A 72 -3.67 8.48 16.10
C ALA A 72 -3.62 7.39 17.18
N GLY A 73 -2.42 7.12 17.72
CA GLY A 73 -2.22 6.12 18.78
C GLY A 73 -2.32 4.65 18.32
N ALA A 74 -2.48 4.40 17.03
CA ALA A 74 -2.43 3.04 16.49
C ALA A 74 -1.00 2.47 16.59
N ALA A 75 -0.90 1.16 16.80
CA ALA A 75 0.39 0.48 16.87
C ALA A 75 1.05 0.29 15.49
N THR A 76 0.24 0.20 14.43
CA THR A 76 0.66 -0.02 13.03
C THR A 76 -0.33 0.67 12.08
N ASP A 77 0.02 0.80 10.81
CA ASP A 77 -0.86 1.32 9.75
C ASP A 77 -1.97 0.36 9.32
N HIS A 78 -2.13 -0.79 9.98
CA HIS A 78 -3.30 -1.65 9.81
C HIS A 78 -4.58 -0.99 10.33
N ASP A 79 -4.46 -0.04 11.26
CA ASP A 79 -5.53 0.90 11.61
C ASP A 79 -5.24 2.24 10.93
N SER A 80 -5.82 2.43 9.75
CA SER A 80 -5.54 3.56 8.86
C SER A 80 -6.78 4.00 8.08
N ILE A 81 -6.69 5.21 7.53
CA ILE A 81 -7.58 5.67 6.47
C ILE A 81 -6.87 5.44 5.14
N LEU A 82 -7.56 4.74 4.24
CA LEU A 82 -7.06 4.34 2.93
C LEU A 82 -7.45 5.41 1.90
N PHE A 83 -6.50 6.28 1.54
CA PHE A 83 -6.70 7.29 0.51
C PHE A 83 -6.24 6.77 -0.85
N ASP A 84 -7.15 6.78 -1.82
CA ASP A 84 -6.82 6.45 -3.21
C ASP A 84 -5.82 7.48 -3.77
N VAL A 85 -4.79 7.02 -4.46
CA VAL A 85 -3.77 7.86 -5.08
C VAL A 85 -3.78 7.59 -6.58
N ASP A 86 -3.96 8.65 -7.35
CA ASP A 86 -3.88 8.58 -8.80
C ASP A 86 -2.44 8.27 -9.24
N VAL A 87 -2.22 7.10 -9.84
CA VAL A 87 -0.87 6.65 -10.24
C VAL A 87 -0.23 7.52 -11.32
N ASN A 88 -1.02 8.24 -12.13
CA ASN A 88 -0.49 9.07 -13.22
C ASN A 88 -0.04 10.45 -12.72
N THR A 89 -0.77 11.00 -11.76
CA THR A 89 -0.60 12.39 -11.31
C THR A 89 -0.05 12.51 -9.89
N GLY A 90 -0.18 11.47 -9.07
CA GLY A 90 0.11 11.50 -7.63
C GLY A 90 -0.97 12.19 -6.80
N LEU A 91 -2.09 12.60 -7.40
CA LEU A 91 -3.19 13.25 -6.68
C LEU A 91 -3.81 12.30 -5.67
N ILE A 92 -3.86 12.72 -4.40
CA ILE A 92 -4.58 12.00 -3.35
C ILE A 92 -6.08 12.31 -3.47
N LYS A 93 -6.87 11.28 -3.73
CA LYS A 93 -8.34 11.32 -3.86
C LYS A 93 -9.00 11.00 -2.51
N GLY A 94 -10.28 10.61 -2.53
CA GLY A 94 -11.07 10.37 -1.32
C GLY A 94 -10.62 9.13 -0.54
N GLY A 95 -10.60 9.27 0.79
CA GLY A 95 -10.28 8.23 1.74
C GLY A 95 -11.46 7.34 2.11
N THR A 96 -11.15 6.11 2.49
CA THR A 96 -12.11 5.12 2.96
C THR A 96 -11.55 4.27 4.10
N THR A 97 -12.40 3.43 4.69
CA THR A 97 -11.99 2.50 5.74
C THR A 97 -12.29 1.06 5.31
N ASN A 98 -11.40 0.16 5.67
CA ASN A 98 -11.58 -1.29 5.55
C ASN A 98 -12.02 -1.93 6.87
N ALA A 99 -12.40 -1.13 7.88
CA ALA A 99 -12.70 -1.59 9.24
C ALA A 99 -13.72 -2.74 9.30
N HIS A 100 -14.63 -2.84 8.31
CA HIS A 100 -15.60 -3.93 8.19
C HIS A 100 -14.98 -5.29 7.85
N TRP A 101 -13.82 -5.37 7.21
CA TRP A 101 -13.16 -6.63 6.81
C TRP A 101 -12.74 -7.48 8.01
N TYR A 102 -12.43 -6.85 9.14
CA TYR A 102 -11.97 -7.53 10.35
C TYR A 102 -13.06 -7.72 11.39
N ARG A 103 -14.31 -7.32 11.09
CA ARG A 103 -15.46 -7.49 11.98
C ARG A 103 -16.17 -8.80 11.67
N LEU A 104 -15.63 -9.85 12.28
CA LEU A 104 -16.08 -11.23 12.14
C LEU A 104 -17.09 -11.62 13.24
N GLY A 105 -17.92 -12.62 12.95
CA GLY A 105 -18.80 -13.26 13.92
C GLY A 105 -20.29 -12.89 13.79
N LEU A 106 -21.15 -13.77 14.32
CA LEU A 106 -22.61 -13.66 14.26
C LEU A 106 -23.15 -12.35 14.86
N HIS A 107 -22.43 -11.79 15.83
CA HIS A 107 -22.81 -10.54 16.49
C HIS A 107 -22.67 -9.30 15.56
N GLU A 108 -21.67 -9.28 14.69
CA GLU A 108 -21.45 -8.19 13.73
C GLU A 108 -22.40 -8.30 12.51
N ALA A 109 -23.01 -9.47 12.31
CA ALA A 109 -24.05 -9.71 11.31
C ALA A 109 -25.43 -9.12 11.69
N LEU A 110 -25.61 -8.68 12.93
CA LEU A 110 -26.85 -8.02 13.36
C LEU A 110 -27.03 -6.68 12.61
N PRO A 111 -28.26 -6.32 12.19
CA PRO A 111 -28.53 -5.08 11.49
C PRO A 111 -27.98 -3.85 12.23
N GLY A 112 -27.23 -3.00 11.51
CA GLY A 112 -26.69 -1.75 12.05
C GLY A 112 -25.36 -1.86 12.81
N ARG A 113 -24.83 -3.08 13.05
CA ARG A 113 -23.56 -3.25 13.77
C ARG A 113 -22.34 -3.09 12.87
N CYS A 114 -22.34 -3.70 11.70
CA CYS A 114 -21.27 -3.59 10.71
C CYS A 114 -21.71 -2.76 9.49
N PRO A 115 -20.99 -1.68 9.12
CA PRO A 115 -21.18 -1.00 7.85
C PRO A 115 -20.56 -1.87 6.75
N TRP A 116 -21.36 -2.80 6.22
CA TRP A 116 -20.95 -3.73 5.16
C TRP A 116 -20.52 -3.03 3.87
N ARG A 117 -20.88 -1.75 3.71
CA ARG A 117 -20.47 -0.90 2.60
C ARG A 117 -19.54 0.18 3.11
N SER A 118 -18.49 0.43 2.34
CA SER A 118 -17.58 1.54 2.55
C SER A 118 -17.70 2.53 1.39
N HIS A 119 -17.41 3.80 1.65
CA HIS A 119 -17.47 4.89 0.67
C HIS A 119 -16.19 5.73 0.76
N HIS A 120 -15.78 6.35 -0.36
CA HIS A 120 -14.67 7.31 -0.40
C HIS A 120 -15.12 8.67 0.13
N GLY A 121 -15.53 8.71 1.40
CA GLY A 121 -16.15 9.88 2.03
C GLY A 121 -15.17 10.79 2.76
N TYR A 122 -13.96 10.32 3.08
CA TYR A 122 -13.00 11.11 3.83
C TYR A 122 -12.23 12.02 2.89
N LYS A 123 -12.31 13.33 3.12
CA LYS A 123 -11.41 14.31 2.48
C LYS A 123 -10.25 14.70 3.38
N ALA A 124 -10.48 14.61 4.68
CA ALA A 124 -9.53 14.88 5.74
C ALA A 124 -9.30 13.64 6.60
N HIS A 125 -8.16 13.59 7.28
CA HIS A 125 -7.90 12.60 8.32
C HIS A 125 -8.85 12.83 9.51
N PRO A 126 -9.61 11.82 9.96
CA PRO A 126 -10.66 12.00 10.97
C PRO A 126 -10.11 12.31 12.36
N ASP A 127 -8.90 11.86 12.69
CA ASP A 127 -8.27 12.10 14.00
C ASP A 127 -7.59 13.48 14.11
N GLY A 128 -8.18 14.54 13.52
CA GLY A 128 -7.60 15.89 13.56
C GLY A 128 -8.10 16.87 12.50
N ASP A 129 -9.01 16.44 11.62
CA ASP A 129 -9.53 17.22 10.47
C ASP A 129 -8.41 17.77 9.56
N ILE A 130 -7.38 16.95 9.36
CA ILE A 130 -6.19 17.30 8.59
C ILE A 130 -6.48 17.05 7.10
N ALA A 131 -6.35 18.06 6.25
CA ALA A 131 -6.66 17.92 4.82
C ALA A 131 -5.67 16.96 4.13
N VAL A 132 -6.17 15.85 3.60
CA VAL A 132 -5.36 14.82 2.92
C VAL A 132 -5.67 14.80 1.43
N SER A 133 -6.94 14.67 1.05
CA SER A 133 -7.35 14.71 -0.36
C SER A 133 -7.04 16.07 -0.98
N GLY A 134 -6.58 16.07 -2.24
CA GLY A 134 -6.18 17.27 -2.97
C GLY A 134 -4.67 17.55 -2.92
N ASN A 135 -3.93 16.91 -2.00
CA ASN A 135 -2.48 16.93 -2.00
C ASN A 135 -1.91 16.03 -3.10
N TYR A 136 -0.63 16.23 -3.44
CA TYR A 136 0.10 15.44 -4.43
C TYR A 136 1.28 14.73 -3.78
N VAL A 137 1.39 13.42 -4.00
CA VAL A 137 2.54 12.63 -3.55
C VAL A 137 3.81 13.15 -4.23
N PRO A 138 4.85 13.53 -3.46
CA PRO A 138 6.13 13.97 -4.02
C PRO A 138 6.75 12.87 -4.86
N ASP A 139 7.13 13.21 -6.09
CA ASP A 139 7.80 12.32 -7.05
C ASP A 139 7.20 10.90 -7.13
N ILE A 140 5.87 10.85 -7.31
CA ILE A 140 5.14 9.58 -7.47
C ILE A 140 5.77 8.67 -8.53
N LYS A 141 6.32 9.24 -9.62
CA LYS A 141 6.92 8.48 -10.71
C LYS A 141 8.16 7.71 -10.27
N ALA A 142 9.05 8.32 -9.50
CA ALA A 142 10.20 7.62 -8.95
C ALA A 142 9.79 6.50 -8.00
N MET A 143 8.76 6.72 -7.17
CA MET A 143 8.23 5.69 -6.28
C MET A 143 7.66 4.50 -7.07
N LEU A 144 6.87 4.74 -8.10
CA LEU A 144 6.30 3.67 -8.93
C LEU A 144 7.39 2.92 -9.71
N ALA A 145 8.35 3.63 -10.29
CA ALA A 145 9.47 3.01 -11.01
C ALA A 145 10.34 2.11 -10.11
N LEU A 146 10.57 2.53 -8.85
CA LEU A 146 11.24 1.70 -7.85
C LEU A 146 10.48 0.39 -7.59
N VAL A 147 9.16 0.47 -7.45
CA VAL A 147 8.31 -0.71 -7.20
C VAL A 147 8.26 -1.64 -8.43
N GLU A 148 8.17 -1.08 -9.63
CA GLU A 148 8.19 -1.85 -10.89
C GLU A 148 9.54 -2.57 -11.07
N ASP A 149 10.65 -1.89 -10.79
CA ASP A 149 11.99 -2.49 -10.82
C ASP A 149 12.16 -3.61 -9.78
N ALA A 150 11.62 -3.40 -8.57
CA ALA A 150 11.64 -4.41 -7.52
C ALA A 150 10.84 -5.66 -7.92
N HIS A 151 9.66 -5.50 -8.51
CA HIS A 151 8.87 -6.63 -8.99
C HIS A 151 9.58 -7.38 -10.13
N LEU A 152 10.13 -6.66 -11.10
CA LEU A 152 10.92 -7.26 -12.19
C LEU A 152 12.12 -8.05 -11.64
N SER A 153 12.81 -7.51 -10.64
CA SER A 153 14.07 -8.06 -10.15
C SER A 153 13.87 -9.22 -9.18
N MET A 154 12.86 -9.15 -8.32
CA MET A 154 12.68 -10.08 -7.21
C MET A 154 11.66 -11.19 -7.49
N CYS A 155 10.61 -10.88 -8.25
CA CYS A 155 9.51 -11.82 -8.50
C CYS A 155 8.84 -11.64 -9.87
N PRO A 156 9.60 -11.62 -10.99
CA PRO A 156 9.06 -11.31 -12.32
C PRO A 156 7.94 -12.27 -12.77
N ASP A 157 7.96 -13.51 -12.29
CA ASP A 157 7.01 -14.55 -12.68
C ASP A 157 5.75 -14.56 -11.78
N VAL A 158 5.67 -13.65 -10.80
CA VAL A 158 4.46 -13.46 -9.99
C VAL A 158 3.51 -12.53 -10.74
N PRO A 159 2.26 -12.94 -11.06
CA PRO A 159 1.37 -12.12 -11.86
C PRO A 159 1.02 -10.78 -11.24
N MET A 160 0.84 -10.75 -9.91
CA MET A 160 0.48 -9.55 -9.17
C MET A 160 1.16 -9.52 -7.80
N ALA A 161 1.65 -8.34 -7.42
CA ALA A 161 2.27 -8.12 -6.12
C ALA A 161 1.85 -6.76 -5.57
N GLY A 162 1.54 -6.74 -4.27
CA GLY A 162 1.32 -5.51 -3.51
C GLY A 162 2.56 -5.12 -2.74
N TRP A 163 3.02 -3.89 -2.89
CA TRP A 163 4.25 -3.39 -2.29
C TRP A 163 3.93 -2.29 -1.30
N ASP A 164 4.52 -2.38 -0.12
CA ASP A 164 4.45 -1.32 0.88
C ASP A 164 5.69 -0.45 0.78
N VAL A 165 5.46 0.82 0.46
CA VAL A 165 6.50 1.82 0.29
C VAL A 165 6.35 2.91 1.33
N VAL A 166 7.47 3.42 1.83
CA VAL A 166 7.50 4.58 2.73
C VAL A 166 8.27 5.72 2.11
N LEU A 167 7.74 6.93 2.26
CA LEU A 167 8.50 8.16 2.11
C LEU A 167 9.14 8.48 3.45
N SER A 168 10.46 8.31 3.54
CA SER A 168 11.20 8.40 4.80
C SER A 168 11.69 9.82 5.09
N SER A 169 11.89 10.12 6.38
CA SER A 169 12.67 11.27 6.81
C SER A 169 14.18 11.10 6.60
N ASP A 170 14.67 9.89 6.30
CA ASP A 170 16.10 9.65 6.07
C ASP A 170 16.50 10.17 4.68
N PRO A 171 17.38 11.19 4.57
CA PRO A 171 17.79 11.72 3.28
C PRO A 171 18.63 10.73 2.45
N ALA A 172 19.22 9.70 3.07
CA ALA A 172 19.93 8.65 2.35
C ALA A 172 18.98 7.59 1.78
N LEU A 173 17.75 7.50 2.29
CA LEU A 173 16.74 6.53 1.86
C LEU A 173 15.35 7.18 1.81
N PRO A 174 15.15 8.20 0.96
CA PRO A 174 13.91 8.99 0.95
C PRO A 174 12.69 8.18 0.52
N VAL A 175 12.88 7.10 -0.24
CA VAL A 175 11.86 6.12 -0.62
C VAL A 175 12.36 4.74 -0.24
N CYS A 176 11.59 3.98 0.52
CA CYS A 176 11.98 2.67 1.04
C CYS A 176 10.89 1.61 0.81
N LEU A 177 11.26 0.45 0.28
CA LEU A 177 10.41 -0.74 0.21
C LEU A 177 10.43 -1.45 1.56
N LEU A 178 9.26 -1.72 2.14
CA LEU A 178 9.13 -2.40 3.42
C LEU A 178 8.75 -3.87 3.28
N GLU A 179 7.74 -4.14 2.45
CA GLU A 179 7.10 -5.44 2.37
C GLU A 179 6.56 -5.69 0.96
N VAL A 180 6.56 -6.95 0.55
CA VAL A 180 5.84 -7.44 -0.61
C VAL A 180 4.76 -8.45 -0.17
N ASN A 181 3.56 -8.28 -0.68
CA ASN A 181 2.42 -9.15 -0.49
C ASN A 181 2.08 -9.85 -1.81
N LEU A 182 2.35 -11.15 -1.87
CA LEU A 182 2.05 -12.00 -3.03
C LEU A 182 0.59 -12.46 -3.08
N SER A 183 -0.17 -12.19 -2.01
CA SER A 183 -1.64 -12.28 -1.97
C SER A 183 -2.16 -10.90 -1.60
N CYS A 184 -2.33 -10.05 -2.61
CA CYS A 184 -2.74 -8.67 -2.42
C CYS A 184 -4.18 -8.41 -2.87
N ASN A 185 -4.78 -7.36 -2.29
CA ASN A 185 -6.02 -6.77 -2.78
C ASN A 185 -5.76 -5.29 -3.12
N PHE A 186 -6.65 -4.67 -3.88
CA PHE A 186 -6.50 -3.27 -4.31
C PHE A 186 -6.80 -2.24 -3.23
N PHE A 187 -7.23 -2.62 -2.02
CA PHE A 187 -7.61 -1.71 -0.93
C PHE A 187 -8.58 -0.60 -1.34
N ARG A 188 -9.41 -0.86 -2.37
CA ARG A 188 -10.31 0.11 -3.01
C ARG A 188 -9.61 1.28 -3.69
N GLY A 189 -8.31 1.16 -3.98
CA GLY A 189 -7.61 2.05 -4.91
C GLY A 189 -8.22 1.97 -6.30
N SER A 190 -8.17 3.09 -7.01
CA SER A 190 -8.52 3.15 -8.41
C SER A 190 -7.46 2.44 -9.26
N PHE A 191 -7.90 1.80 -10.34
CA PHE A 191 -7.05 1.18 -11.34
C PHE A 191 -7.79 1.16 -12.69
N ASP A 192 -7.03 1.00 -13.77
CA ASP A 192 -7.63 0.83 -15.09
C ASP A 192 -8.20 -0.60 -15.21
N LEU A 193 -9.53 -0.69 -15.17
CA LEU A 193 -10.23 -1.96 -15.27
C LEU A 193 -9.97 -2.66 -16.60
N LYS A 194 -9.82 -1.92 -17.70
CA LYS A 194 -9.57 -2.54 -19.00
C LYS A 194 -8.18 -3.19 -19.00
N VAL A 195 -7.16 -2.48 -18.51
CA VAL A 195 -5.80 -3.03 -18.41
C VAL A 195 -5.76 -4.27 -17.53
N TYR A 196 -6.48 -4.25 -16.40
CA TYR A 196 -6.59 -5.39 -15.51
C TYR A 196 -7.30 -6.59 -16.16
N LEU A 197 -8.44 -6.36 -16.83
CA LEU A 197 -9.19 -7.42 -17.52
C LEU A 197 -8.39 -8.00 -18.69
N ASP A 198 -7.73 -7.17 -19.50
CA ASP A 198 -6.83 -7.59 -20.58
C ASP A 198 -5.60 -8.41 -20.07
N PHE A 199 -5.34 -8.40 -18.76
CA PHE A 199 -4.27 -9.17 -18.14
C PHE A 199 -4.75 -10.51 -17.59
N ILE A 200 -5.98 -10.59 -17.05
CA ILE A 200 -6.51 -11.81 -16.41
C ILE A 200 -7.36 -12.70 -17.34
N ASP A 201 -7.82 -12.17 -18.47
CA ASP A 201 -8.59 -12.88 -19.52
C ASP A 201 -7.66 -13.38 -20.65
#